data_AF-A0A2J0MBQ3-F1
#
_entry.id   AF-A0A2J0MBQ3-F1
#
_cell.length_a   1.000
_cell.length_b   1.000
_cell.length_c   1.000
_cell.angle_alpha   90.00
_cell.angle_beta   90.00
_cell.angle_gamma   90.00
#
_symmetry.space_group_name_H-M   'P 1'
#
loop_
_entity.id
_entity.type
_entity.pdbx_description
1 polymer ?
#
loop_
_entity_poly.entity_id
_entity_poly.type
_entity_poly.pdbx_seq_one_letter_code
_entity_poly.pdbx_strand_id
1 'polypeptide(L)' 'MHYELLYIIPAKYSEKELQPVINQVIPLIKKAGGEILRDDNLGRKKLAYP' A
#
# COMPACT_ATOMS: atom_id res chain seq x y z
N MET A 1 18.05 -0.12 10.00
CA MET A 1 17.77 -0.50 8.61
C MET A 1 16.40 0.06 8.25
N HIS A 2 16.25 0.65 7.07
CA HIS A 2 15.01 1.23 6.59
C HIS A 2 14.63 0.52 5.29
N TYR A 3 13.35 0.18 5.15
CA TYR A 3 12.80 -0.52 3.99
C TYR A 3 11.65 0.28 3.42
N GLU A 4 11.51 0.24 2.10
CA GLU A 4 10.36 0.78 1.40
C GLU A 4 9.53 -0.36 0.81
N LEU A 5 8.23 -0.34 1.07
CA LEU A 5 7.28 -1.29 0.54
C LEU A 5 6.33 -0.56 -0.42
N LEU A 6 6.54 -0.76 -1.72
CA LEU A 6 5.65 -0.27 -2.76
C LEU A 6 4.75 -1.41 -3.25
N TYR A 7 3.44 -1.17 -3.25
CA TYR A 7 2.45 -2.08 -3.83
C TYR A 7 1.52 -1.33 -4.77
N ILE A 8 1.07 -2.02 -5.81
CA ILE A 8 0.21 -1.45 -6.85
C ILE A 8 -1.14 -2.16 -6.79
N ILE A 9 -2.21 -1.38 -6.66
CA ILE A 9 -3.58 -1.90 -6.66
C ILE A 9 -4.20 -1.67 -8.04
N PRO A 10 -4.86 -2.67 -8.66
CA PRO A 10 -5.55 -2.49 -9.92
C PRO A 10 -6.57 -1.35 -9.89
N ALA A 11 -6.62 -0.54 -10.94
CA ALA A 11 -7.52 0.62 -11.02
C ALA A 11 -9.03 0.26 -11.09
N LYS A 12 -9.36 -1.03 -11.15
CA LYS A 12 -10.74 -1.55 -11.19
C LYS A 12 -11.46 -1.38 -9.84
N TYR A 13 -10.72 -1.34 -8.73
CA TYR A 13 -11.30 -1.20 -7.41
C TYR A 13 -11.77 0.24 -7.15
N SER A 14 -12.94 0.33 -6.54
CA SER A 14 -13.47 1.60 -6.03
C SER A 14 -12.71 2.06 -4.78
N GLU A 15 -12.78 3.34 -4.45
CA GLU A 15 -12.15 3.88 -3.22
C GLU A 15 -12.63 3.17 -1.95
N LYS A 16 -13.89 2.72 -1.95
CA LYS A 16 -14.48 1.97 -0.82
C LYS A 16 -13.84 0.59 -0.64
N GLU A 17 -13.35 -0.01 -1.72
CA GLU A 17 -12.70 -1.33 -1.69
C GLU A 17 -11.18 -1.22 -1.48
N LEU A 18 -10.59 -0.05 -1.74
CA LEU A 18 -9.17 0.21 -1.52
C LEU A 18 -8.81 0.26 -0.03
N GLN A 19 -9.63 0.96 0.77
CA GLN A 19 -9.38 1.13 2.20
C GLN A 19 -9.22 -0.19 2.99
N PRO A 20 -10.09 -1.22 2.82
CA PRO A 20 -9.91 -2.48 3.54
C PRO A 20 -8.63 -3.23 3.15
N VAL A 21 -8.16 -3.08 1.90
CA VAL A 21 -6.89 -3.70 1.46
C VAL A 21 -5.70 -3.05 2.17
N ILE A 22 -5.66 -1.71 2.20
CA ILE A 22 -4.61 -0.96 2.91
C ILE A 22 -4.62 -1.33 4.41
N ASN A 23 -5.81 -1.43 5.00
CA ASN A 23 -5.99 -1.78 6.40
C ASN A 23 -5.56 -3.23 6.73
N GLN A 24 -5.43 -4.12 5.75
CA GLN A 24 -4.90 -5.47 5.96
C GLN A 24 -3.37 -5.51 5.95
N VAL A 25 -2.72 -4.63 5.17
CA VAL A 25 -1.26 -4.60 5.03
C VAL A 25 -0.59 -4.09 6.31
N ILE A 26 -1.11 -3.02 6.91
CA ILE A 26 -0.54 -2.39 8.12
C ILE A 26 -0.42 -3.38 9.29
N PRO A 27 -1.47 -4.15 9.66
CA PRO A 27 -1.38 -5.16 10.72
C PRO A 27 -0.38 -6.26 10.41
N LEU A 28 -0.23 -6.66 9.14
CA LEU A 28 0.73 -7.71 8.75
C LEU A 28 2.17 -7.26 9.00
N ILE A 29 2.50 -6.02 8.63
CA ILE A 29 3.82 -5.43 8.88
C ILE A 29 4.10 -5.36 10.39
N LYS A 30 3.13 -4.87 11.18
CA LYS A 30 3.26 -4.80 12.64
C LYS A 30 3.39 -6.17 13.29
N LYS A 31 2.62 -7.17 12.85
CA LYS A 31 2.71 -8.56 13.34
C LYS A 31 4.06 -9.20 13.05
N ALA A 32 4.71 -8.81 11.95
CA ALA A 32 6.06 -9.26 11.61
C ALA A 32 7.17 -8.53 12.40
N GLY A 33 6.81 -7.62 13.32
CA GLY A 33 7.77 -6.84 14.11
C GLY A 33 8.29 -5.57 13.42
N GLY A 34 7.68 -5.17 12.29
CA GLY A 34 8.04 -3.95 11.57
C GLY A 34 7.33 -2.71 12.12
N GLU A 35 8.04 -1.58 12.11
CA GLU A 35 7.50 -0.26 12.44
C GLU A 35 7.24 0.54 11.15
N ILE A 36 6.10 1.22 11.08
CA ILE A 36 5.75 2.07 9.94
C ILE A 36 6.26 3.47 10.21
N LEU A 37 7.31 3.87 9.49
CA LEU A 37 7.93 5.19 9.60
C LEU A 37 7.23 6.23 8.72
N ARG A 38 6.75 5.80 7.55
CA ARG A 38 6.06 6.65 6.58
C ARG A 38 5.07 5.80 5.78
N ASP A 39 3.88 6.34 5.58
CA ASP A 39 2.84 5.80 4.71
C ASP A 39 2.46 6.90 3.71
N ASP A 40 2.36 6.54 2.42
CA ASP A 40 2.05 7.49 1.35
C ASP A 40 1.13 6.84 0.32
N ASN A 41 0.01 7.49 0.02
CA ASN A 41 -0.95 7.02 -0.97
C ASN A 41 -0.83 7.88 -2.24
N LEU A 42 -0.20 7.30 -3.26
CA LEU A 42 0.08 7.98 -4.53
C LEU A 42 -1.15 8.09 -5.45
N GLY A 43 -2.29 7.50 -5.07
CA GLY A 43 -3.52 7.50 -5.85
C GLY A 43 -3.41 6.76 -7.18
N ARG A 44 -4.31 7.06 -8.11
CA ARG A 44 -4.32 6.45 -9.45
C ARG A 44 -3.26 7.09 -10.32
N LYS A 45 -2.23 6.33 -10.69
CA LYS A 45 -1.16 6.74 -11.60
C LYS A 45 -1.10 5.80 -12.80
N LYS A 46 -0.87 6.37 -13.99
CA LYS A 46 -0.57 5.60 -15.21
C LYS A 46 0.93 5.32 -15.24
N LEU A 47 1.32 4.06 -15.14
CA LEU A 47 2.71 3.66 -15.32
C LEU A 47 3.09 3.81 -16.79
N ALA A 48 4.23 4.44 -17.05
CA ALA A 48 4.68 4.77 -18.40
C ALA A 48 5.50 3.65 -19.05
N TYR A 49 5.89 2.63 -18.29
CA TYR A 49 6.79 1.56 -18.73
C TYR A 49 6.05 0.21 -18.81
N PRO A 50 6.29 -0.62 -19.85
CA PRO A 50 5.74 -1.96 -19.98
C PRO A 50 6.39 -2.99 -19.04
#